data_AF-A0A150IWH8-F1
#
_entry.id   AF-A0A150IWH8-F1
#
_cell.length_a   1.000
_cell.length_b   1.000
_cell.length_c   1.000
_cell.angle_alpha   90.00
_cell.angle_beta   90.00
_cell.angle_gamma   90.00
#
_symmetry.space_group_name_H-M   'P 1'
#
loop_
_entity.id
_entity.type
_entity.pdbx_description
1 polymer ?
#
loop_
_entity_poly.entity_id
_entity_poly.type
_entity_poly.pdbx_seq_one_letter_code
_entity_poly.pdbx_strand_id
1 'polypeptide(L)'
;MKTVGEKVQKERLKRNKMPRSHIYRIATFLENWFKVHGNEGYCYIFEKTKTKKDEDTLKLEILSLDPRPITTQVLDYVFGAVHMSGTLEPLNAYSDMIGTKNPAYKVFPSPFSPMNIKGIVTKGVTTKGTHRNEEMYKKITLKALDIIHSVPANVGIFCSSYEVLDGLLNSGIALMSDKPVFVERRNMDSRENDMLVSDFKFHSGKKGAVLLGVMGGRNAEGGDYPGNEMNTVIIVGVPYARPSPRIEAQIDYYQKVFLGKGKYYGYYLPAHRKLSQAAGRAHRLLSDKALIVFLDERVANKFVSKDIPKWIRECLEFIPDSEEMLKEKVKTFFGIHR
;
A
#
# COMPACT_ATOMS: atom_id res chain seq x y z
N MET A 1 25.05 -6.86 -31.89
CA MET A 1 23.85 -5.99 -31.79
C MET A 1 24.01 -4.84 -30.78
N LYS A 2 24.44 -5.11 -29.54
CA LYS A 2 24.54 -4.10 -28.47
C LYS A 2 25.36 -2.86 -28.85
N THR A 3 26.58 -3.06 -29.36
CA THR A 3 27.48 -1.97 -29.82
C THR A 3 26.86 -1.12 -30.94
N VAL A 4 26.09 -1.71 -31.86
CA VAL A 4 25.35 -0.97 -32.89
C VAL A 4 24.26 -0.13 -32.23
N GLY A 5 23.55 -0.70 -31.25
CA GLY A 5 22.57 0.00 -30.45
C GLY A 5 23.16 1.22 -29.71
N GLU A 6 24.34 1.08 -29.11
CA GLU A 6 25.08 2.16 -28.42
C GLU A 6 25.51 3.27 -29.37
N LYS A 7 25.95 2.92 -30.59
CA LYS A 7 26.25 3.91 -31.64
C LYS A 7 25.03 4.76 -31.96
N VAL A 8 23.85 4.15 -32.14
CA VAL A 8 22.58 4.86 -32.37
C VAL A 8 22.22 5.78 -31.20
N GLN A 9 22.45 5.35 -29.95
CA GLN A 9 22.22 6.20 -28.77
C GLN A 9 23.14 7.43 -28.78
N LYS A 10 24.44 7.22 -29.04
CA LYS A 10 25.44 8.30 -29.12
C LYS A 10 25.13 9.29 -30.24
N GLU A 11 24.74 8.81 -31.43
CA GLU A 11 24.35 9.67 -32.54
C GLU A 11 23.10 10.50 -32.25
N ARG A 12 22.09 9.92 -31.58
CA ARG A 12 20.90 10.67 -31.16
C ARG A 12 21.23 11.73 -30.13
N LEU A 13 22.10 11.41 -29.18
CA LEU A 13 22.57 12.36 -28.17
C LEU A 13 23.32 13.53 -28.82
N LYS A 14 24.21 13.26 -29.79
CA LYS A 14 24.89 14.30 -30.60
C LYS A 14 23.91 15.22 -31.34
N ARG A 15 22.70 14.75 -31.63
CA ARG A 15 21.62 15.53 -32.27
C ARG A 15 20.66 16.17 -31.26
N ASN A 16 21.02 16.26 -29.97
CA ASN A 16 20.17 16.75 -28.88
C ASN A 16 18.81 16.03 -28.79
N LYS A 17 18.75 14.75 -29.20
CA LYS A 17 17.56 13.91 -29.07
C LYS A 17 17.75 12.91 -27.93
N MET A 18 16.63 12.44 -27.36
CA MET A 18 16.69 11.35 -26.38
C MET A 18 17.43 10.13 -26.95
N PRO A 19 18.39 9.53 -26.21
CA PRO A 19 19.21 8.41 -26.67
C PRO A 19 18.43 7.07 -26.66
N ARG A 20 17.31 7.01 -27.37
CA ARG A 20 16.48 5.81 -27.50
C ARG A 20 16.99 4.95 -28.67
N SER A 21 17.31 3.70 -28.40
CA SER A 21 17.70 2.71 -29.41
C SER A 21 16.96 1.40 -29.16
N HIS A 22 16.09 1.00 -30.11
CA HIS A 22 15.36 -0.27 -30.03
C HIS A 22 16.30 -1.47 -30.15
N ILE A 23 17.34 -1.36 -30.99
CA ILE A 23 18.39 -2.38 -31.14
C ILE A 23 19.12 -2.59 -29.81
N TYR A 24 19.46 -1.51 -29.10
CA TYR A 24 20.11 -1.61 -27.79
C TYR A 24 19.21 -2.32 -26.77
N ARG A 25 17.92 -1.95 -26.73
CA ARG A 25 16.94 -2.59 -25.82
C ARG A 25 16.78 -4.08 -26.09
N ILE A 26 16.64 -4.48 -27.35
CA ILE A 26 16.54 -5.91 -27.74
C ILE A 26 17.83 -6.65 -27.40
N ALA A 27 18.99 -6.07 -27.73
CA ALA A 27 20.28 -6.70 -27.44
C ALA A 27 20.49 -6.90 -25.92
N THR A 28 20.15 -5.90 -25.10
CA THR A 28 20.25 -5.98 -23.64
C THR A 28 19.28 -7.02 -23.08
N PHE A 29 18.06 -7.08 -23.61
CA PHE A 29 17.09 -8.09 -23.21
C PHE A 29 17.59 -9.51 -23.50
N LEU A 30 18.10 -9.78 -24.71
CA LEU A 30 18.63 -11.09 -25.10
C LEU A 30 19.87 -11.48 -24.29
N GLU A 31 20.78 -10.53 -24.05
CA GLU A 31 21.95 -10.76 -23.21
C GLU A 31 21.54 -11.14 -21.78
N ASN A 32 20.58 -10.40 -21.19
CA ASN A 32 20.04 -10.75 -19.89
C ASN A 32 19.33 -12.12 -19.90
N TRP A 33 18.60 -12.44 -20.98
CA TRP A 33 17.93 -13.72 -21.14
C TRP A 33 18.92 -14.89 -21.02
N PHE A 34 20.00 -14.86 -21.79
CA PHE A 34 21.03 -15.89 -21.74
C PHE A 34 21.78 -15.89 -20.41
N LYS A 35 22.06 -14.72 -19.83
CA LYS A 35 22.77 -14.60 -18.56
C LYS A 35 22.03 -15.26 -17.40
N VAL A 36 20.71 -15.16 -17.36
CA VAL A 36 19.88 -15.71 -16.27
C VAL A 36 19.25 -17.05 -16.63
N HIS A 37 19.54 -17.59 -17.81
CA HIS A 37 18.97 -18.86 -18.25
C HIS A 37 19.33 -20.00 -17.29
N GLY A 38 18.32 -20.78 -16.90
CA GLY A 38 18.47 -21.88 -15.93
C GLY A 38 18.57 -21.45 -14.46
N ASN A 39 18.56 -20.14 -14.15
CA ASN A 39 18.58 -19.67 -12.77
C ASN A 39 17.15 -19.63 -12.18
N GLU A 40 16.89 -20.42 -11.15
CA GLU A 40 15.58 -20.49 -10.49
C GLU A 40 15.14 -19.17 -9.83
N GLY A 41 16.05 -18.23 -9.57
CA GLY A 41 15.76 -16.89 -9.06
C GLY A 41 15.10 -15.94 -10.07
N TYR A 42 14.91 -16.40 -11.30
CA TYR A 42 14.24 -15.65 -12.36
C TYR A 42 13.11 -16.48 -12.98
N CYS A 43 12.06 -15.81 -13.45
CA CYS A 43 11.04 -16.43 -14.28
C CYS A 43 10.76 -15.61 -15.54
N TYR A 44 10.24 -16.28 -16.56
CA TYR A 44 9.89 -15.66 -17.83
C TYR A 44 8.37 -15.57 -17.93
N ILE A 45 7.85 -14.36 -18.15
CA ILE A 45 6.42 -14.11 -18.25
C ILE A 45 6.11 -13.71 -19.68
N PHE A 46 5.15 -14.41 -20.28
CA PHE A 46 4.57 -14.06 -21.56
C PHE A 46 3.12 -13.65 -21.34
N GLU A 47 2.80 -12.38 -21.61
CA GLU A 47 1.48 -11.82 -21.37
C GLU A 47 0.96 -11.02 -22.56
N LYS A 48 -0.35 -11.08 -22.78
CA LYS A 48 -1.06 -10.16 -23.67
C LYS A 48 -1.24 -8.84 -22.93
N THR A 49 -0.79 -7.74 -23.52
CA THR A 49 -0.92 -6.38 -22.98
C THR A 49 -1.47 -5.46 -24.06
N LYS A 50 -1.81 -4.22 -23.68
CA LYS A 50 -2.21 -3.19 -24.64
C LYS A 50 -1.13 -2.13 -24.82
N THR A 51 -1.06 -1.54 -26.01
CA THR A 51 -0.23 -0.36 -26.27
C THR A 51 -0.87 0.90 -25.68
N LYS A 52 -0.14 2.03 -25.72
CA LYS A 52 -0.71 3.35 -25.36
C LYS A 52 -1.89 3.76 -26.25
N LYS A 53 -2.07 3.12 -27.40
CA LYS A 53 -3.19 3.34 -28.33
C LYS A 53 -4.32 2.31 -28.16
N ASP A 54 -4.30 1.54 -27.07
CA ASP A 54 -5.29 0.50 -26.76
C ASP A 54 -5.28 -0.71 -27.72
N GLU A 55 -4.21 -0.89 -28.50
CA GLU A 55 -4.04 -2.03 -29.41
C GLU A 55 -3.46 -3.24 -28.68
N ASP A 56 -3.95 -4.43 -29.01
CA ASP A 56 -3.43 -5.69 -28.46
C ASP A 56 -1.97 -5.93 -28.89
N THR A 57 -1.14 -6.33 -27.94
CA THR A 57 0.26 -6.69 -28.18
C THR A 57 0.74 -7.76 -27.21
N LEU A 58 1.90 -8.33 -27.49
CA LEU A 58 2.51 -9.37 -26.66
C LEU A 58 3.75 -8.80 -25.98
N LYS A 59 3.90 -9.12 -24.69
CA LYS A 59 5.05 -8.72 -23.89
C LYS A 59 5.70 -9.97 -23.31
N LEU A 60 7.01 -10.05 -23.52
CA LEU A 60 7.88 -11.02 -22.87
C LEU A 60 8.73 -10.27 -21.84
N GLU A 61 8.68 -10.74 -20.59
CA GLU A 61 9.38 -10.15 -19.44
C GLU A 61 10.27 -11.18 -18.75
N ILE A 62 11.46 -10.75 -18.34
CA ILE A 62 12.32 -11.50 -17.41
C ILE A 62 12.08 -10.89 -16.03
N LEU A 63 11.53 -11.68 -15.11
CA LEU A 63 11.21 -11.25 -13.76
C LEU A 63 12.22 -11.82 -12.77
N SER A 64 12.85 -10.95 -11.97
CA SER A 64 13.66 -11.35 -10.81
C SER A 64 12.73 -11.66 -9.63
N LEU A 65 12.82 -12.87 -9.09
CA LEU A 65 12.06 -13.32 -7.93
C LEU A 65 12.82 -13.08 -6.62
N ASP A 66 14.15 -13.07 -6.70
CA ASP A 66 15.04 -12.88 -5.58
C ASP A 66 15.72 -11.49 -5.60
N PRO A 67 15.51 -10.63 -4.58
CA PRO A 67 16.25 -9.38 -4.46
C PRO A 67 17.66 -9.58 -3.86
N ARG A 68 17.94 -10.72 -3.20
CA ARG A 68 19.19 -10.96 -2.46
C ARG A 68 20.46 -10.84 -3.30
N PRO A 69 20.51 -11.30 -4.57
CA PRO A 69 21.71 -11.13 -5.40
C PRO A 69 22.13 -9.68 -5.60
N ILE A 70 21.20 -8.72 -5.47
CA ILE A 70 21.50 -7.29 -5.55
C ILE A 70 21.78 -6.71 -4.16
N THR A 71 20.94 -7.02 -3.16
CA THR A 71 21.09 -6.43 -1.83
C THR A 71 22.35 -6.92 -1.11
N THR A 72 22.69 -8.20 -1.22
CA THR A 72 23.90 -8.77 -0.60
C THR A 72 25.18 -8.17 -1.19
N GLN A 73 25.20 -7.83 -2.49
CA GLN A 73 26.31 -7.10 -3.10
C GLN A 73 26.53 -5.72 -2.50
N VAL A 74 25.54 -5.09 -1.89
CA VAL A 74 25.73 -3.80 -1.20
C VAL A 74 26.08 -4.04 0.27
N LEU A 75 25.36 -4.96 0.91
CA LEU A 75 25.50 -5.25 2.33
C LEU A 75 26.85 -5.89 2.68
N ASP A 76 27.40 -6.73 1.80
CA ASP A 76 28.70 -7.39 2.02
C ASP A 76 29.90 -6.44 1.82
N TYR A 77 29.70 -5.29 1.15
CA TYR A 77 30.76 -4.30 0.90
C TYR A 77 30.92 -3.28 2.03
N VAL A 78 29.98 -3.24 2.98
CA VAL A 78 30.01 -2.29 4.09
C VAL A 78 30.34 -3.02 5.39
N PHE A 79 30.96 -2.30 6.34
CA PHE A 79 31.23 -2.86 7.68
C PHE A 79 29.94 -3.13 8.47
N GLY A 80 28.90 -2.32 8.26
CA GLY A 80 27.59 -2.49 8.89
C GLY A 80 26.52 -1.63 8.23
N ALA A 81 25.27 -2.07 8.35
CA ALA A 81 24.11 -1.37 7.79
C ALA A 81 22.99 -1.25 8.83
N VAL A 82 22.38 -0.05 8.93
CA VAL A 82 21.24 0.22 9.82
C VAL A 82 20.01 0.48 8.96
N HIS A 83 19.01 -0.39 9.10
CA HIS A 83 17.77 -0.34 8.32
C HIS A 83 16.63 0.17 9.22
N MET A 84 16.05 1.32 8.89
CA MET A 84 15.01 1.96 9.70
C MET A 84 13.73 2.17 8.89
N SER A 85 12.59 1.78 9.45
CA SER A 85 11.26 2.16 8.96
C SER A 85 10.19 1.81 10.00
N GLY A 86 9.11 2.61 10.02
CA GLY A 86 7.98 2.44 10.95
C GLY A 86 7.07 1.24 10.66
N THR A 87 7.29 0.54 9.54
CA THR A 87 6.46 -0.61 9.11
C THR A 87 7.29 -1.81 8.63
N LEU A 88 8.49 -2.02 9.18
CA LEU A 88 9.37 -3.14 8.81
C LEU A 88 8.95 -4.48 9.43
N GLU A 89 8.18 -4.45 10.52
CA GLU A 89 7.73 -5.67 11.20
C GLU A 89 6.93 -6.59 10.26
N PRO A 90 7.12 -7.92 10.33
CA PRO A 90 8.10 -8.65 11.14
C PRO A 90 9.54 -8.55 10.61
N LEU A 91 10.49 -8.24 11.52
CA LEU A 91 11.89 -7.94 11.16
C LEU A 91 12.66 -9.15 10.59
N ASN A 92 12.32 -10.37 11.05
CA ASN A 92 12.89 -11.60 10.51
C ASN A 92 12.53 -11.80 9.04
N ALA A 93 11.27 -11.53 8.67
CA ALA A 93 10.85 -11.62 7.28
C ALA A 93 11.52 -10.57 6.39
N TYR A 94 11.77 -9.37 6.92
CA TYR A 94 12.57 -8.38 6.22
C TYR A 94 14.01 -8.85 6.01
N SER A 95 14.68 -9.33 7.06
CA SER A 95 16.05 -9.87 7.00
C SER A 95 16.18 -11.01 5.98
N ASP A 96 15.26 -11.98 6.03
CA ASP A 96 15.21 -13.11 5.09
C ASP A 96 15.14 -12.60 3.64
N MET A 97 14.29 -11.60 3.35
CA MET A 97 14.15 -11.03 2.02
C MET A 97 15.40 -10.31 1.52
N ILE A 98 16.09 -9.54 2.36
CA ILE A 98 17.26 -8.76 1.91
C ILE A 98 18.57 -9.53 2.03
N GLY A 99 18.57 -10.71 2.66
CA GLY A 99 19.76 -11.55 2.79
C GLY A 99 20.78 -11.03 3.80
N THR A 100 20.33 -10.36 4.88
CA THR A 100 21.23 -9.88 5.93
C THR A 100 21.88 -11.04 6.69
N LYS A 101 23.19 -10.95 6.89
CA LYS A 101 23.98 -11.87 7.72
C LYS A 101 24.07 -11.32 9.15
N ASN A 102 23.86 -12.17 10.14
CA ASN A 102 23.94 -11.82 11.58
C ASN A 102 23.12 -10.57 11.98
N PRO A 103 21.81 -10.51 11.66
CA PRO A 103 21.00 -9.34 11.94
C PRO A 103 20.75 -9.17 13.45
N ALA A 104 20.86 -7.93 13.95
CA ALA A 104 20.33 -7.53 15.24
C ALA A 104 18.97 -6.86 15.05
N TYR A 105 17.97 -7.28 15.82
CA TYR A 105 16.61 -6.76 15.71
C TYR A 105 16.29 -5.84 16.89
N LYS A 106 15.72 -4.68 16.60
CA LYS A 106 15.20 -3.78 17.63
C LYS A 106 13.89 -3.15 17.16
N VAL A 107 12.88 -3.21 18.03
CA VAL A 107 11.64 -2.46 17.89
C VAL A 107 11.65 -1.42 19.01
N PHE A 108 11.49 -0.16 18.63
CA PHE A 108 11.37 0.95 19.58
C PHE A 108 9.90 1.21 19.88
N PRO A 109 9.56 1.57 21.12
CA PRO A 109 8.20 1.97 21.45
C PRO A 109 7.80 3.21 20.63
N SER A 110 6.49 3.37 20.47
CA SER A 110 5.94 4.60 19.93
C SER A 110 6.40 5.79 20.78
N PRO A 111 6.93 6.87 20.18
CA PRO A 111 7.22 8.09 20.93
C PRO A 111 5.94 8.88 21.26
N PHE A 112 4.79 8.44 20.74
CA PHE A 112 3.51 9.12 20.84
C PHE A 112 2.76 8.78 22.12
N SER A 113 2.01 9.75 22.64
CA SER A 113 1.13 9.53 23.79
C SER A 113 0.03 8.51 23.44
N PRO A 114 -0.23 7.50 24.28
CA PRO A 114 -1.36 6.58 24.10
C PRO A 114 -2.73 7.30 24.06
N MET A 115 -2.83 8.51 24.61
CA MET A 115 -4.05 9.33 24.52
C MET A 115 -4.26 9.94 23.14
N ASN A 116 -3.20 10.06 22.35
CA ASN A 116 -3.22 10.68 21.03
C ASN A 116 -3.42 9.66 19.90
N ILE A 117 -3.37 8.35 20.17
CA ILE A 117 -3.58 7.33 19.14
C ILE A 117 -4.72 6.42 19.53
N LYS A 118 -5.67 6.23 18.61
CA LYS A 118 -6.73 5.24 18.75
C LYS A 118 -6.82 4.39 17.49
N GLY A 119 -6.72 3.08 17.66
CA GLY A 119 -7.03 2.09 16.64
C GLY A 119 -8.39 1.47 16.91
N ILE A 120 -9.23 1.33 15.89
CA ILE A 120 -10.54 0.66 16.00
C ILE A 120 -10.67 -0.37 14.87
N VAL A 121 -11.12 -1.57 15.20
CA VAL A 121 -11.50 -2.59 14.22
C VAL A 121 -12.97 -2.93 14.42
N THR A 122 -13.79 -2.66 13.41
CA THR A 122 -15.24 -2.95 13.45
C THR A 122 -15.50 -4.34 12.89
N LYS A 123 -16.11 -5.21 13.71
CA LYS A 123 -16.57 -6.54 13.25
C LYS A 123 -17.81 -6.44 12.35
N GLY A 124 -18.14 -7.50 11.62
CA GLY A 124 -19.37 -7.58 10.82
C GLY A 124 -19.32 -6.85 9.47
N VAL A 125 -18.17 -6.29 9.10
CA VAL A 125 -17.88 -5.78 7.75
C VAL A 125 -16.64 -6.45 7.17
N THR A 126 -16.64 -6.74 5.87
CA THR A 126 -15.51 -7.38 5.20
C THR A 126 -15.48 -7.09 3.71
N THR A 127 -14.28 -7.04 3.12
CA THR A 127 -14.09 -7.03 1.66
C THR A 127 -13.57 -8.38 1.14
N LYS A 128 -13.82 -9.48 1.85
CA LYS A 128 -13.56 -10.83 1.34
C LYS A 128 -14.38 -11.04 0.06
N GLY A 129 -13.76 -11.56 -1.01
CA GLY A 129 -14.38 -11.65 -2.34
C GLY A 129 -15.78 -12.28 -2.37
N THR A 130 -16.02 -13.31 -1.55
CA THR A 130 -17.33 -13.99 -1.45
C THR A 130 -18.43 -13.16 -0.78
N HIS A 131 -18.09 -12.03 -0.16
CA HIS A 131 -19.01 -11.15 0.57
C HIS A 131 -19.04 -9.72 -0.02
N ARG A 132 -18.42 -9.50 -1.20
CA ARG A 132 -18.46 -8.22 -1.91
C ARG A 132 -19.77 -8.08 -2.68
N ASN A 133 -20.81 -7.65 -1.99
CA ASN A 133 -22.11 -7.36 -2.57
C ASN A 133 -22.56 -5.93 -2.19
N GLU A 134 -23.66 -5.48 -2.79
CA GLU A 134 -24.18 -4.13 -2.55
C GLU A 134 -24.52 -3.86 -1.08
N GLU A 135 -25.08 -4.85 -0.38
CA GLU A 135 -25.44 -4.72 1.04
C GLU A 135 -24.20 -4.49 1.91
N MET A 136 -23.13 -5.26 1.68
CA MET A 136 -21.87 -5.11 2.39
C MET A 136 -21.23 -3.74 2.10
N TYR A 137 -21.25 -3.27 0.85
CA TYR A 137 -20.72 -1.94 0.52
C TYR A 137 -21.56 -0.81 1.10
N LYS A 138 -22.89 -0.93 1.13
CA LYS A 138 -23.77 0.01 1.84
C LYS A 138 -23.43 0.07 3.31
N LYS A 139 -23.28 -1.09 3.97
CA LYS A 139 -22.90 -1.18 5.38
C LYS A 139 -21.54 -0.55 5.67
N ILE A 140 -20.52 -0.85 4.87
CA ILE A 140 -19.18 -0.23 4.98
C ILE A 140 -19.29 1.29 4.80
N THR A 141 -20.08 1.75 3.83
CA THR A 141 -20.27 3.16 3.52
C THR A 141 -20.93 3.91 4.69
N LEU A 142 -21.98 3.34 5.30
CA LEU A 142 -22.62 3.91 6.48
C LEU A 142 -21.65 4.04 7.66
N LYS A 143 -20.87 2.99 7.96
CA LYS A 143 -19.83 3.06 9.00
C LYS A 143 -18.76 4.10 8.69
N ALA A 144 -18.35 4.24 7.43
CA ALA A 144 -17.41 5.27 7.02
C ALA A 144 -17.98 6.68 7.22
N LEU A 145 -19.26 6.89 6.85
CA LEU A 145 -19.96 8.16 7.05
C LEU A 145 -20.09 8.54 8.52
N ASP A 146 -20.38 7.59 9.41
CA ASP A 146 -20.41 7.85 10.86
C ASP A 146 -19.09 8.42 11.37
N ILE A 147 -17.96 7.95 10.83
CA ILE A 147 -16.62 8.48 11.14
C ILE A 147 -16.45 9.85 10.49
N ILE A 148 -16.73 9.98 9.20
CA ILE A 148 -16.56 11.23 8.43
C ILE A 148 -17.28 12.39 9.12
N HIS A 149 -18.55 12.20 9.49
CA HIS A 149 -19.40 13.21 10.13
C HIS A 149 -18.99 13.52 11.57
N SER A 150 -18.25 12.63 12.24
CA SER A 150 -17.84 12.78 13.64
C SER A 150 -16.43 13.33 13.81
N VAL A 151 -15.63 13.38 12.74
CA VAL A 151 -14.24 13.87 12.77
C VAL A 151 -14.21 15.36 12.38
N PRO A 152 -13.51 16.24 13.10
CA PRO A 152 -13.51 17.68 12.80
C PRO A 152 -12.44 18.10 11.76
N ALA A 153 -11.76 17.14 11.13
CA ALA A 153 -10.66 17.38 10.22
C ALA A 153 -10.72 16.45 8.99
N ASN A 154 -9.63 16.48 8.22
CA ASN A 154 -9.45 15.66 7.03
C ASN A 154 -9.38 14.16 7.33
N VAL A 155 -10.06 13.37 6.51
CA VAL A 155 -10.13 11.90 6.60
C VAL A 155 -9.54 11.26 5.35
N GLY A 156 -8.57 10.37 5.50
CA GLY A 156 -8.12 9.49 4.43
C GLY A 156 -8.92 8.18 4.43
N ILE A 157 -9.45 7.75 3.29
CA ILE A 157 -10.09 6.45 3.13
C ILE A 157 -9.29 5.68 2.09
N PHE A 158 -8.60 4.62 2.52
CA PHE A 158 -7.78 3.80 1.65
C PHE A 158 -8.41 2.43 1.49
N CYS A 159 -8.82 2.12 0.26
CA CYS A 159 -9.47 0.89 -0.12
C CYS A 159 -8.48 -0.19 -0.55
N SER A 160 -8.82 -1.45 -0.30
CA SER A 160 -8.00 -2.61 -0.67
C SER A 160 -7.84 -2.81 -2.18
N SER A 161 -8.75 -2.25 -2.99
CA SER A 161 -8.65 -2.20 -4.45
C SER A 161 -9.57 -1.10 -4.99
N TYR A 162 -9.38 -0.73 -6.26
CA TYR A 162 -10.30 0.18 -6.96
C TYR A 162 -11.72 -0.39 -7.06
N GLU A 163 -11.89 -1.71 -7.17
CA GLU A 163 -13.23 -2.35 -7.15
C GLU A 163 -13.98 -2.05 -5.84
N VAL A 164 -13.27 -2.07 -4.70
CA VAL A 164 -13.85 -1.71 -3.41
C VAL A 164 -14.12 -0.20 -3.35
N LEU A 165 -13.22 0.63 -3.84
CA LEU A 165 -13.40 2.08 -3.96
C LEU A 165 -14.67 2.41 -4.78
N ASP A 166 -14.81 1.82 -5.95
CA ASP A 166 -15.97 1.97 -6.83
C ASP A 166 -17.26 1.49 -6.12
N GLY A 167 -17.17 0.40 -5.34
CA GLY A 167 -18.26 -0.08 -4.49
C GLY A 167 -18.75 0.94 -3.46
N LEU A 168 -17.83 1.67 -2.82
CA LEU A 168 -18.14 2.75 -1.88
C LEU A 168 -18.77 3.96 -2.58
N LEU A 169 -18.24 4.32 -3.76
CA LEU A 169 -18.81 5.41 -4.59
C LEU A 169 -20.24 5.10 -5.02
N ASN A 170 -20.47 3.89 -5.55
CA ASN A 170 -21.79 3.42 -5.97
C ASN A 170 -22.77 3.30 -4.80
N SER A 171 -22.26 3.06 -3.59
CA SER A 171 -23.05 3.06 -2.35
C SER A 171 -23.34 4.47 -1.82
N GLY A 172 -22.87 5.53 -2.49
CA GLY A 172 -23.23 6.91 -2.21
C GLY A 172 -22.31 7.65 -1.23
N ILE A 173 -21.07 7.17 -0.98
CA ILE A 173 -20.17 7.83 -0.01
C ILE A 173 -19.92 9.32 -0.35
N ALA A 174 -19.80 9.66 -1.64
CA ALA A 174 -19.58 11.03 -2.08
C ALA A 174 -20.85 11.90 -1.99
N LEU A 175 -22.04 11.30 -2.11
CA LEU A 175 -23.32 12.01 -2.07
C LEU A 175 -23.79 12.27 -0.64
N MET A 176 -23.52 11.34 0.28
CA MET A 176 -23.97 11.40 1.68
C MET A 176 -22.95 12.06 2.63
N SER A 177 -21.73 12.31 2.16
CA SER A 177 -20.69 12.99 2.95
C SER A 177 -21.04 14.48 3.14
N ASP A 178 -20.88 14.99 4.36
CA ASP A 178 -20.98 16.41 4.68
C ASP A 178 -19.69 17.19 4.35
N LYS A 179 -18.65 16.48 3.89
CA LYS A 179 -17.36 16.99 3.46
C LYS A 179 -17.12 16.72 1.97
N PRO A 180 -16.37 17.60 1.27
CA PRO A 180 -15.97 17.33 -0.10
C PRO A 180 -15.12 16.06 -0.19
N VAL A 181 -15.40 15.22 -1.20
CA VAL A 181 -14.73 13.94 -1.41
C VAL A 181 -13.84 14.03 -2.65
N PHE A 182 -12.54 13.89 -2.44
CA PHE A 182 -11.50 13.84 -3.47
C PHE A 182 -11.15 12.39 -3.77
N VAL A 183 -11.23 11.98 -5.04
CA VAL A 183 -11.13 10.57 -5.43
C VAL A 183 -9.92 10.32 -6.33
N GLU A 184 -9.01 9.46 -5.89
CA GLU A 184 -7.89 8.99 -6.72
C GLU A 184 -8.40 8.11 -7.87
N ARG A 185 -7.96 8.40 -9.11
CA ARG A 185 -8.37 7.66 -10.31
C ARG A 185 -7.26 6.73 -10.83
N ARG A 186 -7.66 5.62 -11.46
CA ARG A 186 -6.74 4.75 -12.19
C ARG A 186 -6.05 5.56 -13.29
N ASN A 187 -4.72 5.52 -13.34
CA ASN A 187 -3.89 6.22 -14.35
C ASN A 187 -3.87 7.76 -14.24
N MET A 188 -4.19 8.32 -13.07
CA MET A 188 -3.99 9.74 -12.79
C MET A 188 -2.51 10.12 -12.96
N ASP A 189 -2.25 11.18 -13.73
CA ASP A 189 -0.88 11.68 -13.89
C ASP A 189 -0.38 12.36 -12.60
N SER A 190 0.92 12.68 -12.54
CA SER A 190 1.50 13.25 -11.31
C SER A 190 0.90 14.61 -10.98
N ARG A 191 0.73 15.47 -11.99
CA ARG A 191 0.26 16.85 -11.77
C ARG A 191 -1.18 16.87 -11.30
N GLU A 192 -2.01 16.03 -11.89
CA GLU A 192 -3.41 15.88 -11.48
C GLU A 192 -3.52 15.38 -10.03
N ASN A 193 -2.70 14.37 -9.66
CA ASN A 193 -2.68 13.88 -8.28
C ASN A 193 -2.20 14.95 -7.29
N ASP A 194 -1.19 15.73 -7.67
CA ASP A 194 -0.64 16.80 -6.83
C ASP A 194 -1.68 17.91 -6.59
N MET A 195 -2.45 18.28 -7.63
CA MET A 195 -3.58 19.22 -7.51
C MET A 195 -4.67 18.67 -6.59
N LEU A 196 -5.09 17.42 -6.78
CA LEU A 196 -6.11 16.77 -5.96
C LEU A 196 -5.71 16.75 -4.47
N VAL A 197 -4.45 16.41 -4.18
CA VAL A 197 -3.92 16.39 -2.81
C VAL A 197 -3.82 17.79 -2.23
N SER A 198 -3.40 18.77 -3.03
CA SER A 198 -3.34 20.18 -2.61
C SER A 198 -4.73 20.70 -2.21
N ASP A 199 -5.75 20.43 -3.04
CA ASP A 199 -7.13 20.84 -2.76
C ASP A 199 -7.67 20.14 -1.50
N PHE A 200 -7.40 18.85 -1.33
CA PHE A 200 -7.74 18.12 -0.11
C PHE A 200 -7.10 18.76 1.15
N LYS A 201 -5.82 19.12 1.10
CA LYS A 201 -5.09 19.74 2.22
C LYS A 201 -5.64 21.13 2.57
N PHE A 202 -6.09 21.90 1.59
CA PHE A 202 -6.68 23.21 1.79
C PHE A 202 -7.92 23.19 2.71
N HIS A 203 -8.60 22.05 2.84
CA HIS A 203 -9.76 21.90 3.73
C HIS A 203 -9.42 21.61 5.20
N SER A 204 -8.15 21.35 5.54
CA SER A 204 -7.72 21.00 6.90
C SER A 204 -8.03 22.05 7.97
N GLY A 205 -8.11 23.33 7.60
CA GLY A 205 -8.50 24.45 8.48
C GLY A 205 -9.99 24.79 8.49
N LYS A 206 -10.85 23.97 7.86
CA LYS A 206 -12.31 24.16 7.76
C LYS A 206 -13.03 22.98 8.41
N LYS A 207 -14.14 22.51 7.82
CA LYS A 207 -14.85 21.27 8.23
C LYS A 207 -14.08 19.98 7.87
N GLY A 208 -12.95 20.08 7.15
CA GLY A 208 -12.22 18.95 6.60
C GLY A 208 -12.75 18.47 5.25
N ALA A 209 -12.02 17.54 4.65
CA ALA A 209 -12.31 16.85 3.40
C ALA A 209 -12.07 15.33 3.54
N VAL A 210 -12.51 14.57 2.54
CA VAL A 210 -12.24 13.14 2.44
C VAL A 210 -11.32 12.89 1.25
N LEU A 211 -10.23 12.16 1.45
CA LEU A 211 -9.39 11.63 0.36
C LEU A 211 -9.65 10.14 0.22
N LEU A 212 -10.34 9.75 -0.84
CA LEU A 212 -10.66 8.37 -1.17
C LEU A 212 -9.64 7.83 -2.18
N GLY A 213 -8.84 6.84 -1.78
CA GLY A 213 -7.80 6.23 -2.62
C GLY A 213 -7.64 4.75 -2.37
N VAL A 214 -6.56 4.16 -2.91
CA VAL A 214 -6.27 2.72 -2.76
C VAL A 214 -4.97 2.49 -2.01
N MET A 215 -4.91 1.40 -1.24
CA MET A 215 -3.68 0.95 -0.59
C MET A 215 -2.65 0.55 -1.65
N GLY A 216 -1.41 1.00 -1.49
CA GLY A 216 -0.38 0.86 -2.51
C GLY A 216 -0.48 1.86 -3.68
N GLY A 217 -1.43 2.80 -3.61
CA GLY A 217 -1.46 3.98 -4.46
C GLY A 217 -0.53 5.08 -3.95
N ARG A 218 -0.34 6.13 -4.75
CA ARG A 218 0.57 7.24 -4.45
C ARG A 218 0.22 7.93 -3.13
N ASN A 219 -1.07 8.11 -2.87
CA ASN A 219 -1.57 8.83 -1.70
C ASN A 219 -1.47 8.00 -0.40
N ALA A 220 -1.49 6.67 -0.49
CA ALA A 220 -1.36 5.77 0.66
C ALA A 220 0.10 5.46 1.04
N GLU A 221 1.05 5.52 0.10
CA GLU A 221 2.47 5.22 0.35
C GLU A 221 3.38 6.46 0.39
N GLY A 222 3.21 7.39 -0.55
CA GLY A 222 4.12 8.53 -0.78
C GLY A 222 3.58 9.90 -0.35
N GLY A 223 2.28 9.99 -0.04
CA GLY A 223 1.66 11.22 0.45
C GLY A 223 2.17 11.64 1.83
N ASP A 224 2.45 12.93 1.98
CA ASP A 224 2.76 13.58 3.25
C ASP A 224 1.56 14.41 3.71
N TYR A 225 1.12 14.25 4.95
CA TYR A 225 -0.05 14.91 5.54
C TYR A 225 0.25 15.36 6.99
N PRO A 226 1.05 16.41 7.22
CA PRO A 226 1.36 16.91 8.56
C PRO A 226 0.13 17.47 9.29
N GLY A 227 0.06 17.28 10.62
CA GLY A 227 -0.92 17.92 11.48
C GLY A 227 -2.36 17.56 11.12
N ASN A 228 -3.21 18.58 10.99
CA ASN A 228 -4.64 18.41 10.67
C ASN A 228 -4.92 18.07 9.19
N GLU A 229 -3.89 17.90 8.35
CA GLU A 229 -4.06 17.53 6.95
C GLU A 229 -4.59 16.09 6.77
N MET A 230 -4.33 15.19 7.73
CA MET A 230 -4.96 13.87 7.81
C MET A 230 -4.75 13.27 9.20
N ASN A 231 -5.73 13.48 10.09
CA ASN A 231 -5.67 12.95 11.46
C ASN A 231 -6.47 11.65 11.65
N THR A 232 -7.27 11.29 10.64
CA THR A 232 -8.06 10.06 10.64
C THR A 232 -7.84 9.30 9.35
N VAL A 233 -7.57 8.00 9.47
CA VAL A 233 -7.46 7.08 8.35
C VAL A 233 -8.43 5.92 8.52
N ILE A 234 -9.23 5.67 7.49
CA ILE A 234 -10.14 4.53 7.37
C ILE A 234 -9.55 3.55 6.35
N ILE A 235 -9.24 2.35 6.81
CA ILE A 235 -8.69 1.25 6.02
C ILE A 235 -9.84 0.32 5.65
N VAL A 236 -10.18 0.26 4.36
CA VAL A 236 -11.32 -0.52 3.86
C VAL A 236 -10.84 -1.79 3.16
N GLY A 237 -10.82 -2.88 3.92
CA GLY A 237 -10.40 -4.19 3.44
C GLY A 237 -8.95 -4.57 3.72
N VAL A 238 -8.58 -5.79 3.32
CA VAL A 238 -7.18 -6.25 3.29
C VAL A 238 -6.73 -6.36 1.83
N PRO A 239 -5.62 -5.71 1.41
CA PRO A 239 -5.23 -5.56 0.00
C PRO A 239 -4.50 -6.81 -0.53
N TYR A 240 -5.14 -7.98 -0.38
CA TYR A 240 -4.63 -9.21 -0.98
C TYR A 240 -4.66 -9.10 -2.50
N ALA A 241 -3.53 -9.40 -3.13
CA ALA A 241 -3.41 -9.33 -4.57
C ALA A 241 -4.31 -10.37 -5.25
N ARG A 242 -4.72 -10.10 -6.49
CA ARG A 242 -5.36 -11.12 -7.33
C ARG A 242 -4.30 -12.14 -7.75
N PRO A 243 -4.62 -13.45 -7.81
CA PRO A 243 -3.72 -14.44 -8.37
C PRO A 243 -3.22 -14.03 -9.75
N SER A 244 -1.93 -14.25 -9.99
CA SER A 244 -1.29 -13.98 -11.28
C SER A 244 -0.07 -14.89 -11.42
N PRO A 245 0.36 -15.21 -12.65
CA PRO A 245 1.57 -16.02 -12.87
C PRO A 245 2.80 -15.46 -12.16
N ARG A 246 2.90 -14.13 -12.06
CA ARG A 246 3.95 -13.43 -11.31
C ARG A 246 3.95 -13.79 -9.83
N ILE A 247 2.79 -13.74 -9.20
CA ILE A 247 2.64 -14.01 -7.77
C ILE A 247 2.86 -15.50 -7.48
N GLU A 248 2.32 -16.37 -8.34
CA GLU A 248 2.51 -17.82 -8.23
C GLU A 248 3.98 -18.19 -8.34
N ALA A 249 4.70 -17.70 -9.35
CA ALA A 249 6.13 -17.92 -9.49
C ALA A 249 6.92 -17.42 -8.28
N GLN A 250 6.56 -16.25 -7.73
CA GLN A 250 7.20 -15.71 -6.52
C GLN A 250 6.93 -16.59 -5.28
N ILE A 251 5.70 -17.08 -5.11
CA ILE A 251 5.32 -17.99 -4.03
C ILE A 251 6.13 -19.29 -4.14
N ASP A 252 6.19 -19.89 -5.32
CA ASP A 252 6.89 -21.16 -5.55
C ASP A 252 8.39 -21.03 -5.29
N TYR A 253 9.00 -19.93 -5.75
CA TYR A 253 10.39 -19.65 -5.46
C TYR A 253 10.65 -19.46 -3.95
N TYR A 254 9.82 -18.65 -3.28
CA TYR A 254 9.94 -18.43 -1.85
C TYR A 254 9.63 -19.68 -1.01
N GLN A 255 8.81 -20.59 -1.52
CA GLN A 255 8.52 -21.87 -0.89
C GLN A 255 9.80 -22.71 -0.76
N LYS A 256 10.60 -22.77 -1.84
CA LYS A 256 11.88 -23.48 -1.87
C LYS A 256 12.94 -22.81 -0.99
N VAL A 257 13.06 -21.49 -1.11
CA VAL A 257 14.17 -20.74 -0.52
C VAL A 257 13.98 -20.43 0.97
N PHE A 258 12.75 -20.23 1.42
CA PHE A 258 12.44 -19.80 2.79
C PHE A 258 11.73 -20.89 3.59
N LEU A 259 12.09 -22.16 3.36
CA LEU A 259 11.65 -23.32 4.14
C LEU A 259 10.12 -23.35 4.33
N GLY A 260 9.39 -23.18 3.25
CA GLY A 260 7.93 -23.28 3.26
C GLY A 260 7.16 -21.99 3.58
N LYS A 261 7.85 -20.84 3.66
CA LYS A 261 7.20 -19.53 3.87
C LYS A 261 6.71 -18.87 2.57
N GLY A 262 6.58 -19.61 1.47
CA GLY A 262 6.31 -19.07 0.13
C GLY A 262 5.08 -18.18 0.07
N LYS A 263 3.93 -18.71 0.50
CA LYS A 263 2.66 -17.98 0.51
C LYS A 263 2.67 -16.81 1.52
N TYR A 264 3.35 -16.98 2.64
CA TYR A 264 3.45 -15.91 3.64
C TYR A 264 4.25 -14.71 3.12
N TYR A 265 5.42 -14.94 2.54
CA TYR A 265 6.28 -13.87 2.02
C TYR A 265 5.82 -13.31 0.66
N GLY A 266 5.29 -14.16 -0.22
CA GLY A 266 4.87 -13.75 -1.56
C GLY A 266 3.46 -13.15 -1.64
N TYR A 267 2.58 -13.42 -0.67
CA TYR A 267 1.16 -13.06 -0.76
C TYR A 267 0.63 -12.28 0.44
N TYR A 268 0.75 -12.84 1.65
CA TYR A 268 0.13 -12.28 2.84
C TYR A 268 0.89 -11.06 3.38
N LEU A 269 2.19 -11.20 3.60
CA LEU A 269 3.01 -10.14 4.19
C LEU A 269 3.04 -8.86 3.33
N PRO A 270 3.15 -8.90 1.99
CA PRO A 270 3.04 -7.70 1.17
C PRO A 270 1.70 -6.96 1.35
N ALA A 271 0.59 -7.70 1.50
CA ALA A 271 -0.72 -7.11 1.74
C ALA A 271 -0.80 -6.46 3.14
N HIS A 272 -0.29 -7.13 4.17
CA HIS A 272 -0.27 -6.60 5.53
C HIS A 272 0.63 -5.36 5.66
N ARG A 273 1.74 -5.30 4.90
CA ARG A 273 2.61 -4.13 4.81
C ARG A 273 1.89 -2.93 4.18
N LYS A 274 1.19 -3.11 3.05
CA LYS A 274 0.39 -2.05 2.42
C LYS A 274 -0.70 -1.52 3.37
N LEU A 275 -1.36 -2.42 4.08
CA LEU A 275 -2.35 -2.09 5.10
C LEU A 275 -1.72 -1.24 6.22
N SER A 276 -0.53 -1.61 6.70
CA SER A 276 0.19 -0.88 7.75
C SER A 276 0.71 0.49 7.29
N GLN A 277 1.21 0.58 6.05
CA GLN A 277 1.69 1.83 5.45
C GLN A 277 0.56 2.86 5.27
N ALA A 278 -0.62 2.39 4.86
CA ALA A 278 -1.81 3.22 4.76
C ALA A 278 -2.29 3.65 6.15
N ALA A 279 -2.35 2.73 7.12
CA ALA A 279 -2.75 3.03 8.50
C ALA A 279 -1.82 4.07 9.16
N GLY A 280 -0.51 3.99 8.87
CA GLY A 280 0.48 4.94 9.37
C GLY A 280 0.37 6.36 8.83
N ARG A 281 -0.54 6.65 7.88
CA ARG A 281 -0.70 8.01 7.33
C ARG A 281 -1.35 8.99 8.30
N ALA A 282 -2.11 8.52 9.28
CA ALA A 282 -2.83 9.37 10.23
C ALA A 282 -1.92 10.08 11.24
N HIS A 283 -0.63 9.71 11.34
CA HIS A 283 0.22 10.08 12.46
C HIS A 283 1.58 10.63 12.02
N ARG A 284 1.86 11.92 12.28
CA ARG A 284 3.11 12.59 11.88
C ARG A 284 3.81 13.37 13.01
N LEU A 285 3.12 14.21 13.79
CA LEU A 285 3.73 14.95 14.90
C LEU A 285 3.39 14.34 16.27
N LEU A 286 4.22 14.60 17.28
CA LEU A 286 4.02 14.07 18.64
C LEU A 286 2.72 14.56 19.30
N SER A 287 2.27 15.74 18.91
CA SER A 287 1.06 16.40 19.40
C SER A 287 -0.22 15.97 18.67
N ASP A 288 -0.12 15.31 17.52
CA ASP A 288 -1.27 15.03 16.67
C ASP A 288 -2.14 13.92 17.26
N LYS A 289 -3.46 14.10 17.25
CA LYS A 289 -4.40 12.99 17.44
C LYS A 289 -4.46 12.18 16.16
N ALA A 290 -4.35 10.86 16.25
CA ALA A 290 -4.44 9.94 15.13
C ALA A 290 -5.51 8.87 15.40
N LEU A 291 -6.56 8.87 14.60
CA LEU A 291 -7.58 7.82 14.59
C LEU A 291 -7.35 6.90 13.40
N ILE A 292 -7.16 5.60 13.66
CA ILE A 292 -7.00 4.57 12.63
C ILE A 292 -8.18 3.61 12.75
N VAL A 293 -9.04 3.54 11.73
CA VAL A 293 -10.19 2.65 11.72
C VAL A 293 -10.05 1.61 10.63
N PHE A 294 -10.17 0.33 10.98
CA PHE A 294 -10.20 -0.79 10.05
C PHE A 294 -11.64 -1.26 9.85
N LEU A 295 -12.15 -1.10 8.64
CA LEU A 295 -13.45 -1.61 8.20
C LEU A 295 -13.26 -2.96 7.48
N ASP A 296 -12.66 -3.91 8.19
CA ASP A 296 -12.60 -5.32 7.79
C ASP A 296 -12.32 -6.22 9.00
N GLU A 297 -13.24 -7.12 9.31
CA GLU A 297 -13.13 -8.01 10.46
C GLU A 297 -11.92 -8.96 10.39
N ARG A 298 -11.35 -9.21 9.20
CA ARG A 298 -10.16 -10.05 9.04
C ARG A 298 -8.95 -9.47 9.77
N VAL A 299 -8.92 -8.16 10.02
CA VAL A 299 -7.88 -7.51 10.83
C VAL A 299 -7.91 -7.98 12.28
N ALA A 300 -9.07 -8.41 12.79
CA ALA A 300 -9.19 -9.01 14.12
C ALA A 300 -8.57 -10.40 14.23
N ASN A 301 -8.31 -11.07 13.09
CA ASN A 301 -7.63 -12.35 13.10
C ASN A 301 -6.15 -12.15 13.47
N LYS A 302 -5.65 -12.96 14.43
CA LYS A 302 -4.25 -12.97 14.87
C LYS A 302 -3.26 -13.14 13.71
N PHE A 303 -3.66 -13.81 12.63
CA PHE A 303 -2.84 -13.97 11.43
C PHE A 303 -2.53 -12.64 10.73
N VAL A 304 -3.48 -11.69 10.73
CA VAL A 304 -3.29 -10.36 10.14
C VAL A 304 -2.69 -9.41 11.18
N SER A 305 -3.28 -9.35 12.39
CA SER A 305 -2.86 -8.39 13.41
C SER A 305 -1.44 -8.61 13.94
N LYS A 306 -0.90 -9.84 13.87
CA LYS A 306 0.51 -10.08 14.24
C LYS A 306 1.51 -9.33 13.35
N ASP A 307 1.15 -9.04 12.10
CA ASP A 307 2.01 -8.37 11.10
C ASP A 307 1.80 -6.86 11.07
N ILE A 308 0.82 -6.35 11.82
CA ILE A 308 0.63 -4.91 12.03
C ILE A 308 1.71 -4.42 13.02
N PRO A 309 2.36 -3.27 12.76
CA PRO A 309 3.36 -2.70 13.65
C PRO A 309 2.89 -2.62 15.10
N LYS A 310 3.80 -2.90 16.03
CA LYS A 310 3.49 -3.00 17.46
C LYS A 310 2.76 -1.76 17.97
N TRP A 311 3.19 -0.57 17.57
CA TRP A 311 2.61 0.71 18.00
C TRP A 311 1.14 0.91 17.57
N ILE A 312 0.72 0.36 16.41
CA ILE A 312 -0.69 0.36 16.00
C ILE A 312 -1.44 -0.73 16.76
N ARG A 313 -0.85 -1.93 16.84
CA ARG A 313 -1.49 -3.10 17.48
C ARG A 313 -1.86 -2.84 18.94
N GLU A 314 -1.01 -2.13 19.69
CA GLU A 314 -1.22 -1.80 21.10
C GLU A 314 -2.40 -0.83 21.33
N CYS A 315 -2.76 -0.02 20.34
CA CYS A 315 -3.90 0.90 20.44
C CYS A 315 -5.18 0.37 19.75
N LEU A 316 -5.19 -0.87 19.24
CA LEU A 316 -6.37 -1.47 18.60
C LEU A 316 -7.43 -1.86 19.62
N GLU A 317 -8.64 -1.34 19.43
CA GLU A 317 -9.86 -1.78 20.10
C GLU A 317 -10.75 -2.53 19.09
N PHE A 318 -11.20 -3.74 19.45
CA PHE A 318 -12.13 -4.52 18.64
C PHE A 318 -13.55 -4.27 19.10
N ILE A 319 -14.37 -3.68 18.24
CA ILE A 319 -15.78 -3.40 18.56
C ILE A 319 -16.71 -4.36 17.79
N PRO A 320 -17.84 -4.76 18.39
CA PRO A 320 -18.88 -5.49 17.69
C PRO A 320 -19.48 -4.65 16.56
N ASP A 321 -20.25 -5.29 15.69
CA ASP A 321 -21.06 -4.58 14.72
C ASP A 321 -22.25 -3.89 15.42
N SER A 322 -22.11 -2.59 15.68
CA SER A 322 -23.12 -1.75 16.31
C SER A 322 -23.17 -0.41 15.59
N GLU A 323 -24.37 0.11 15.35
CA GLU A 323 -24.58 1.40 14.67
C GLU A 323 -24.00 2.56 15.48
N GLU A 324 -24.20 2.58 16.79
CA GLU A 324 -23.83 3.74 17.61
C GLU A 324 -22.41 3.66 18.17
N MET A 325 -21.92 2.45 18.49
CA MET A 325 -20.67 2.30 19.23
C MET A 325 -19.45 2.89 18.52
N LEU A 326 -19.35 2.72 17.20
CA LEU A 326 -18.26 3.30 16.42
C LEU A 326 -18.28 4.83 16.52
N LYS A 327 -19.46 5.43 16.34
CA LYS A 327 -19.67 6.87 16.39
C LYS A 327 -19.35 7.45 17.77
N GLU A 328 -19.79 6.79 18.85
CA GLU A 328 -19.48 7.19 20.22
C GLU A 328 -17.99 7.16 20.53
N LYS A 329 -17.29 6.09 20.11
CA LYS A 329 -15.84 5.95 20.30
C LYS A 329 -15.06 7.04 19.57
N VAL A 330 -15.46 7.36 18.33
CA VAL A 330 -14.86 8.45 17.54
C VAL A 330 -15.06 9.80 18.22
N LYS A 331 -16.30 10.13 18.63
CA LYS A 331 -16.60 11.39 19.32
C LYS A 331 -15.84 11.54 20.63
N THR A 332 -15.81 10.48 21.44
CA THR A 332 -15.08 10.44 22.71
C THR A 332 -13.59 10.70 22.50
N PHE A 333 -12.98 10.08 21.49
CA PHE A 333 -11.57 10.28 21.18
C PHE A 333 -11.22 11.73 20.79
N PHE A 334 -12.08 12.37 19.99
CA PHE A 334 -11.89 13.77 19.63
C PHE A 334 -12.36 14.76 20.71
N GLY A 335 -12.98 14.30 21.80
CA GLY A 335 -13.52 15.16 22.86
C GLY A 335 -14.74 15.96 22.41
N ILE A 336 -15.48 15.45 21.42
CA ILE A 336 -16.69 16.08 20.88
C ILE A 336 -17.86 15.62 21.76
N HIS A 337 -18.05 16.31 22.87
CA HIS A 337 -19.26 16.20 23.67
C HIS A 337 -20.33 17.09 23.02
N ARG A 338 -21.46 16.49 22.66
CA ARG A 338 -22.64 17.25 22.22
C ARG A 338 -23.28 17.95 23.40
#